data_AF-A0A9P0D4Z4-F1
#
_entry.id   AF-A0A9P0D4Z4-F1
#
_cell.length_a   1.000
_cell.length_b   1.000
_cell.length_c   1.000
_cell.angle_alpha   90.00
_cell.angle_beta   90.00
_cell.angle_gamma   90.00
#
_symmetry.space_group_name_H-M   'P 1'
#
loop_
_entity.id
_entity.type
_entity.pdbx_description
1 polymer ?
#
loop_
_entity_poly.entity_id
_entity_poly.type
_entity_poly.pdbx_seq_one_letter_code
_entity_poly.pdbx_strand_id
1 'polypeptide(L)'
;MCLTYCVIHREALVSKEMSSGLNIVLTTVVTVVNYIKIRPLKPRIFNALCKDMGAEHSTLLFYGEARWLSCGKFLQSIHELKEEIATFLENESSPEGENFRDASFVMKMSYLVDVFKKLNTMIIANTHVGYH
;
A
#
# COMPACT_ATOMS: atom_id res chain seq x y z
N MET A 1 0.41 23.05 18.79
CA MET A 1 -0.85 22.73 18.08
C MET A 1 -0.88 23.17 16.59
N CYS A 2 0.21 23.68 15.99
CA CYS A 2 0.21 24.16 14.59
C CYS A 2 0.72 23.11 13.56
N LEU A 3 1.51 22.12 13.99
CA LEU A 3 2.13 21.14 13.10
C LEU A 3 1.13 20.10 12.55
N THR A 4 0.17 19.63 13.35
CA THR A 4 -0.83 18.63 12.93
C THR A 4 -1.76 19.18 11.84
N TYR A 5 -2.15 20.45 11.91
CA TYR A 5 -2.99 21.07 10.88
C TYR A 5 -2.24 21.23 9.55
N CYS A 6 -0.95 21.63 9.58
CA CYS A 6 -0.11 21.71 8.38
C CYS A 6 0.15 20.33 7.76
N VAL A 7 0.35 19.30 8.56
CA VAL A 7 0.56 17.92 8.08
C VAL A 7 -0.70 17.37 7.45
N ILE A 8 -1.86 17.47 8.09
CA ILE A 8 -3.14 17.02 7.52
C ILE A 8 -3.48 17.81 6.24
N HIS A 9 -3.20 19.11 6.21
CA HIS A 9 -3.41 19.93 5.02
C HIS A 9 -2.45 19.55 3.87
N ARG A 10 -1.17 19.27 4.17
CA ARG A 10 -0.20 18.77 3.17
C ARG A 10 -0.54 17.36 2.71
N GLU A 11 -1.01 16.48 3.59
CA GLU A 11 -1.50 15.14 3.23
C GLU A 11 -2.69 15.25 2.28
N ALA A 12 -3.67 16.11 2.59
CA ALA A 12 -4.81 16.38 1.72
C ALA A 12 -4.39 17.01 0.38
N LEU A 13 -3.39 17.88 0.38
CA LEU A 13 -2.86 18.51 -0.82
C LEU A 13 -2.07 17.52 -1.69
N VAL A 14 -1.22 16.67 -1.11
CA VAL A 14 -0.49 15.63 -1.84
C VAL A 14 -1.45 14.60 -2.40
N SER A 15 -2.50 14.23 -1.66
CA SER A 15 -3.57 13.36 -2.17
C SER A 15 -4.33 14.00 -3.33
N LYS A 16 -4.62 15.32 -3.25
CA LYS A 16 -5.27 16.08 -4.33
C LYS A 16 -4.39 16.27 -5.57
N GLU A 17 -3.09 16.51 -5.37
CA GLU A 17 -2.10 16.81 -6.42
C GLU A 17 -1.40 15.54 -6.94
N MET A 18 -1.79 14.36 -6.44
CA MET A 18 -1.23 13.10 -6.91
C MET A 18 -1.61 12.91 -8.37
N SER A 19 -0.60 12.79 -9.24
CA SER A 19 -0.84 12.62 -10.68
C SER A 19 -1.85 11.49 -10.95
N SER A 20 -2.66 11.63 -12.00
CA SER A 20 -3.71 10.67 -12.34
C SER A 20 -3.19 9.22 -12.40
N GLY A 21 -1.97 9.02 -12.92
CA GLY A 21 -1.32 7.71 -12.97
C GLY A 21 -0.99 7.10 -11.61
N LEU A 22 -0.65 7.91 -10.59
CA LEU A 22 -0.40 7.43 -9.22
C LEU A 22 -1.69 7.11 -8.48
N ASN A 23 -2.75 7.90 -8.71
CA ASN A 23 -4.07 7.63 -8.14
C ASN A 23 -4.69 6.33 -8.67
N ILE A 24 -4.47 6.02 -9.94
CA ILE A 24 -4.88 4.74 -10.54
C ILE A 24 -4.18 3.58 -9.81
N VAL A 25 -2.86 3.65 -9.62
CA VAL A 25 -2.09 2.61 -8.90
C VAL A 25 -2.63 2.40 -7.49
N LEU A 26 -2.84 3.49 -6.74
CA LEU A 26 -3.35 3.42 -5.37
C LEU A 26 -4.75 2.77 -5.32
N THR A 27 -5.65 3.17 -6.21
CA THR A 27 -7.03 2.66 -6.25
C THR A 27 -7.07 1.18 -6.66
N THR A 28 -6.25 0.77 -7.63
CA THR A 28 -6.11 -0.63 -8.04
C THR A 28 -5.62 -1.49 -6.88
N VAL A 29 -4.55 -1.05 -6.18
CA VAL A 29 -4.02 -1.78 -5.02
C VAL A 29 -5.07 -1.91 -3.91
N VAL A 30 -5.76 -0.83 -3.57
CA VAL A 30 -6.82 -0.86 -2.54
C VAL A 30 -7.94 -1.83 -2.94
N THR A 31 -8.34 -1.82 -4.21
CA THR A 31 -9.40 -2.71 -4.73
C THR A 31 -8.99 -4.17 -4.63
N VAL A 32 -7.78 -4.52 -5.06
CA VAL A 32 -7.24 -5.88 -5.00
C VAL A 32 -7.13 -6.37 -3.56
N VAL A 33 -6.58 -5.56 -2.65
CA VAL A 33 -6.43 -5.97 -1.25
C VAL A 33 -7.79 -6.13 -0.59
N ASN A 34 -8.75 -5.25 -0.87
CA ASN A 34 -10.10 -5.39 -0.37
C ASN A 34 -10.77 -6.66 -0.92
N TYR A 35 -10.58 -6.99 -2.20
CA TYR A 35 -11.07 -8.24 -2.80
C TYR A 35 -10.53 -9.47 -2.05
N ILE A 36 -9.23 -9.48 -1.73
CA ILE A 36 -8.60 -10.57 -0.99
C ILE A 36 -9.10 -10.58 0.46
N LYS A 37 -9.15 -9.45 1.16
CA LYS A 37 -9.42 -9.42 2.62
C LYS A 37 -10.88 -9.56 3.02
N ILE A 38 -11.83 -9.06 2.21
CA ILE A 38 -13.26 -9.04 2.57
C ILE A 38 -13.91 -10.43 2.44
N ARG A 39 -13.40 -11.27 1.53
CA ARG A 39 -14.02 -12.57 1.22
C ARG A 39 -13.48 -13.66 2.15
N PRO A 40 -14.30 -14.41 2.92
CA PRO A 40 -13.80 -15.33 3.96
C PRO A 40 -12.76 -16.37 3.52
N LEU A 41 -12.83 -16.85 2.28
CA LEU A 41 -11.94 -17.88 1.74
C LEU A 41 -10.66 -17.31 1.12
N LYS A 42 -10.69 -16.10 0.59
CA LYS A 42 -9.58 -15.54 -0.20
C LYS A 42 -8.31 -15.28 0.64
N PRO A 43 -8.37 -14.78 1.89
CA PRO A 43 -7.19 -14.63 2.74
C PRO A 43 -6.55 -15.98 3.07
N ARG A 44 -7.36 -17.04 3.22
CA ARG A 44 -6.85 -18.38 3.52
C ARG A 44 -6.08 -18.95 2.34
N ILE A 45 -6.66 -18.83 1.13
CA ILE A 45 -6.02 -19.28 -0.12
C ILE A 45 -4.77 -18.45 -0.40
N PHE A 46 -4.85 -17.12 -0.26
CA PHE A 46 -3.71 -16.23 -0.45
C PHE A 46 -2.57 -16.55 0.52
N ASN A 47 -2.87 -16.78 1.80
CA ASN A 47 -1.85 -17.13 2.79
C ASN A 47 -1.22 -18.50 2.51
N ALA A 48 -2.00 -19.48 2.03
CA ALA A 48 -1.45 -20.76 1.59
C ALA A 48 -0.48 -20.56 0.40
N LEU A 49 -0.90 -19.80 -0.61
CA LEU A 49 -0.05 -19.45 -1.75
C LEU A 49 1.25 -18.76 -1.33
N CYS A 50 1.18 -17.77 -0.43
CA CYS A 50 2.37 -17.09 0.08
C CYS A 50 3.36 -18.06 0.73
N LYS A 51 2.86 -19.03 1.51
CA LYS A 51 3.71 -20.05 2.13
C LYS A 51 4.36 -20.96 1.10
N ASP A 52 3.61 -21.38 0.09
CA ASP A 52 4.11 -22.24 -0.99
C ASP A 52 5.17 -21.52 -1.83
N MET A 53 5.04 -20.21 -1.99
CA MET A 53 6.03 -19.34 -2.66
C MET A 53 7.22 -18.95 -1.78
N GLY A 54 7.22 -19.36 -0.49
CA GLY A 54 8.32 -19.10 0.43
C GLY A 54 8.34 -17.68 1.03
N ALA A 55 7.22 -16.96 0.99
CA ALA A 55 7.14 -15.61 1.56
C ALA A 55 7.35 -15.63 3.09
N GLU A 56 8.28 -14.82 3.59
CA GLU A 56 8.52 -14.67 5.04
C GLU A 56 7.32 -14.00 5.75
N HIS A 57 6.56 -13.18 5.03
CA HIS A 57 5.42 -12.43 5.52
C HIS A 57 4.24 -12.59 4.56
N SER A 58 3.11 -13.09 5.04
CA SER A 58 1.90 -13.34 4.21
C SER A 58 0.70 -12.45 4.59
N THR A 59 0.92 -11.47 5.47
CA THR A 59 -0.16 -10.65 6.01
C THR A 59 -0.34 -9.37 5.21
N LEU A 60 -1.40 -9.29 4.41
CA LEU A 60 -1.85 -8.03 3.81
C LEU A 60 -2.45 -7.13 4.88
N LEU A 61 -2.05 -5.85 4.95
CA LEU A 61 -2.64 -4.86 5.86
C LEU A 61 -4.00 -4.36 5.32
N PHE A 62 -4.94 -3.94 6.18
CA PHE A 62 -6.23 -3.37 5.74
C PHE A 62 -6.06 -1.87 5.50
N TYR A 63 -6.56 -1.36 4.36
CA TYR A 63 -6.50 0.07 4.06
C TYR A 63 -7.34 0.91 5.05
N GLY A 64 -8.42 0.35 5.60
CA GLY A 64 -9.37 1.06 6.46
C GLY A 64 -8.96 1.27 7.92
N GLU A 65 -7.85 0.69 8.39
CA GLU A 65 -7.49 0.77 9.81
C GLU A 65 -6.51 1.89 10.19
N ALA A 66 -6.01 2.73 9.26
CA ALA A 66 -5.30 3.91 9.75
C ALA A 66 -5.16 5.11 8.81
N ARG A 67 -5.02 6.26 9.48
CA ARG A 67 -4.42 7.51 9.02
C ARG A 67 -3.24 7.26 8.10
N TRP A 68 -2.99 8.19 7.17
CA TRP A 68 -1.89 8.26 6.18
C TRP A 68 -0.57 7.54 6.55
N LEU A 69 -0.17 7.58 7.82
CA LEU A 69 0.96 6.82 8.39
C LEU A 69 0.92 5.30 8.13
N SER A 70 -0.25 4.66 8.18
CA SER A 70 -0.40 3.23 7.84
C SER A 70 -0.45 2.98 6.34
N CYS A 71 -0.78 3.98 5.53
CA CYS A 71 -0.84 3.85 4.08
C CYS A 71 0.55 3.50 3.52
N GLY A 72 1.61 4.10 4.08
CA GLY A 72 2.99 3.72 3.75
C GLY A 72 3.35 2.27 4.11
N LYS A 73 2.95 1.79 5.30
CA LYS A 73 3.19 0.39 5.71
C LYS A 73 2.36 -0.60 4.88
N PHE A 74 1.12 -0.21 4.57
CA PHE A 74 0.21 -0.93 3.69
C PHE A 74 0.85 -1.12 2.32
N LEU A 75 1.23 -0.03 1.65
CA LEU A 75 1.87 -0.09 0.33
C LEU A 75 3.20 -0.86 0.35
N GLN A 76 3.99 -0.73 1.42
CA GLN A 76 5.22 -1.51 1.59
C GLN A 76 4.94 -3.02 1.63
N SER A 77 3.94 -3.45 2.40
CA SER A 77 3.58 -4.88 2.50
C SER A 77 3.06 -5.42 1.15
N ILE A 78 2.34 -4.59 0.39
CA ILE A 78 1.89 -4.95 -0.96
C ILE A 78 3.06 -5.05 -1.94
N HIS A 79 4.02 -4.13 -1.85
CA HIS A 79 5.19 -4.14 -2.71
C HIS A 79 6.08 -5.37 -2.45
N GLU A 80 6.19 -5.81 -1.19
CA GLU A 80 6.87 -7.07 -0.83
C GLU A 80 6.14 -8.29 -1.38
N LEU A 81 4.82 -8.31 -1.29
CA LEU A 81 3.96 -9.40 -1.74
C LEU A 81 3.53 -9.33 -3.22
N LYS A 82 4.17 -8.49 -4.03
CA LYS A 82 3.68 -8.18 -5.38
C LYS A 82 3.66 -9.40 -6.31
N GLU A 83 4.58 -10.34 -6.13
CA GLU A 83 4.68 -11.55 -6.95
C GLU A 83 3.59 -12.57 -6.56
N GLU A 84 3.32 -12.71 -5.27
CA GLU A 84 2.26 -13.54 -4.70
C GLU A 84 0.89 -12.99 -5.09
N ILE A 85 0.72 -11.66 -5.06
CA ILE A 85 -0.50 -10.99 -5.50
C ILE A 85 -0.71 -11.17 -7.00
N ALA A 86 0.32 -10.99 -7.83
CA ALA A 86 0.23 -11.22 -9.27
C ALA A 86 -0.22 -12.66 -9.56
N THR A 87 0.47 -13.64 -8.97
CA THR A 87 0.18 -15.07 -9.13
C THR A 87 -1.23 -15.42 -8.63
N PHE A 88 -1.67 -14.83 -7.52
CA PHE A 88 -3.02 -15.03 -7.00
C PHE A 88 -4.08 -14.51 -7.97
N LEU A 89 -3.88 -13.32 -8.55
CA LEU A 89 -4.83 -12.71 -9.49
C LEU A 89 -4.84 -13.44 -10.83
N GLU A 90 -3.69 -13.90 -11.31
CA GLU A 90 -3.57 -14.75 -12.50
C GLU A 90 -4.36 -16.06 -12.34
N ASN A 91 -4.26 -16.72 -11.17
CA ASN A 91 -5.04 -17.92 -10.84
C ASN A 91 -6.56 -17.65 -10.77
N GLU A 92 -6.94 -16.41 -10.50
CA GLU A 92 -8.33 -15.95 -10.43
C GLU A 92 -8.82 -15.37 -11.77
N SER A 93 -8.01 -15.41 -12.82
CA SER A 93 -8.29 -14.81 -14.14
C SER A 93 -8.62 -13.31 -14.05
N SER A 94 -8.01 -12.60 -13.10
CA SER A 94 -8.19 -11.17 -12.90
C SER A 94 -7.19 -10.38 -13.76
N PRO A 95 -7.64 -9.43 -14.60
CA PRO A 95 -6.76 -8.63 -15.46
C PRO A 95 -5.80 -7.74 -14.65
N GLU A 96 -6.10 -7.49 -13.38
CA GLU A 96 -5.24 -6.75 -12.48
C GLU A 96 -3.92 -7.47 -12.20
N GLY A 97 -3.82 -8.80 -12.42
CA GLY A 97 -2.57 -9.54 -12.25
C GLY A 97 -1.43 -9.01 -13.14
N GLU A 98 -1.74 -8.64 -14.39
CA GLU A 98 -0.76 -8.08 -15.33
C GLU A 98 -0.18 -6.75 -14.83
N ASN A 99 -0.98 -5.94 -14.13
CA ASN A 99 -0.51 -4.68 -13.57
C ASN A 99 0.62 -4.90 -12.54
N PHE A 100 0.56 -5.98 -11.74
CA PHE A 100 1.62 -6.27 -10.75
C PHE A 100 2.91 -6.80 -11.39
N ARG A 101 2.86 -7.24 -12.65
CA ARG A 101 4.03 -7.60 -13.47
C ARG A 101 4.55 -6.43 -14.30
N ASP A 102 3.71 -5.43 -14.58
CA ASP A 102 4.08 -4.25 -15.36
C ASP A 102 5.12 -3.39 -14.62
N ALA A 103 6.25 -3.14 -15.28
CA ALA A 103 7.35 -2.38 -14.71
C ALA A 103 6.95 -0.92 -14.40
N SER A 104 6.07 -0.31 -15.21
CA SER A 104 5.63 1.06 -14.96
C SER A 104 4.77 1.15 -13.71
N PHE A 105 3.85 0.21 -13.54
CA PHE A 105 2.99 0.10 -12.37
C PHE A 105 3.79 -0.17 -11.10
N VAL A 106 4.71 -1.14 -11.13
CA VAL A 106 5.59 -1.45 -9.98
C VAL A 106 6.48 -0.26 -9.63
N MET A 107 7.05 0.44 -10.62
CA MET A 107 7.86 1.64 -10.37
C MET A 107 7.04 2.77 -9.71
N LYS A 108 5.82 3.01 -10.20
CA LYS A 108 4.89 3.99 -9.59
C LYS A 108 4.50 3.60 -8.17
N MET A 109 4.28 2.31 -7.91
CA MET A 109 4.00 1.79 -6.57
C MET A 109 5.20 1.99 -5.63
N SER A 110 6.42 1.68 -6.08
CA SER A 110 7.64 1.94 -5.30
C SER A 110 7.83 3.42 -5.01
N TYR A 111 7.57 4.29 -5.99
CA TYR A 111 7.62 5.74 -5.78
C TYR A 111 6.64 6.19 -4.69
N LEU A 112 5.40 5.67 -4.70
CA LEU A 112 4.45 5.95 -3.62
C LEU A 112 5.00 5.49 -2.27
N VAL A 113 5.48 4.25 -2.18
CA VAL A 113 6.09 3.72 -0.94
C VAL A 113 7.16 4.68 -0.40
N ASP A 114 8.05 5.18 -1.26
CA ASP A 114 9.13 6.09 -0.85
C ASP A 114 8.63 7.46 -0.41
N VAL A 115 7.67 8.03 -1.12
CA VAL A 115 7.02 9.30 -0.73
C VAL A 115 6.34 9.15 0.63
N PHE A 116 5.57 8.09 0.83
CA PHE A 116 4.90 7.83 2.10
C PHE A 116 5.89 7.57 3.25
N LYS A 117 6.99 6.83 2.99
CA LYS A 117 8.08 6.67 3.97
C LYS A 117 8.67 8.01 4.37
N LYS A 118 8.99 8.88 3.41
CA LYS A 118 9.57 10.19 3.67
C LYS A 118 8.64 11.07 4.49
N LEU A 119 7.35 11.07 4.15
CA LEU A 119 6.31 11.77 4.92
C LEU A 119 6.25 11.25 6.36
N ASN A 120 6.25 9.92 6.56
CA ASN A 120 6.24 9.30 7.88
C ASN A 120 7.47 9.69 8.71
N THR A 121 8.67 9.68 8.14
CA THR A 121 9.89 10.09 8.84
C THR A 121 9.83 11.55 9.28
N MET A 122 9.30 12.44 8.44
CA MET A 122 9.13 13.86 8.81
C MET A 122 8.13 14.04 9.95
N ILE A 123 7.04 13.28 9.96
CA ILE A 123 6.03 13.34 11.03
C ILE A 123 6.64 12.87 12.36
N ILE A 124 7.33 11.73 12.36
CA ILE A 124 7.97 11.17 13.56
C ILE A 124 9.07 12.09 14.09
N ALA A 125 9.92 12.64 13.22
CA ALA A 125 10.96 13.59 13.63
C ALA A 125 10.38 14.82 14.34
N ASN A 126 9.26 15.36 13.86
CA ASN A 126 8.60 16.52 14.49
C ASN A 126 7.91 16.19 15.82
N THR A 127 7.53 14.93 16.08
CA THR A 127 7.00 14.52 17.38
C THR A 127 8.06 14.36 18.48
N HIS A 128 9.33 14.12 18.10
CA HIS A 128 10.43 14.01 19.06
C HIS A 128 11.05 15.37 19.47
N VAL A 129 10.79 16.45 18.72
CA VAL A 129 11.29 17.81 19.03
C VAL A 129 10.38 18.55 20.03
N GLY A 130 9.23 17.97 20.41
CA GLY A 130 8.29 18.56 21.37
C GLY A 130 8.50 18.19 22.85
N TYR A 131 9.56 17.43 23.17
CA TYR A 131 9.88 16.98 24.52
C TYR A 131 11.32 17.38 24.93
N HIS A 132 11.68 18.65 24.73
CA HIS A 132 12.77 19.29 25.47
C HIS A 132 12.45 20.77 25.66
#